data_AF-A0A9C7RHH2-F1
#
_entry.id   AF-A0A9C7RHH2-F1
#
_cell.length_a   1.000
_cell.length_b   1.000
_cell.length_c   1.000
_cell.angle_alpha   90.00
_cell.angle_beta   90.00
_cell.angle_gamma   90.00
#
_symmetry.space_group_name_H-M   'P 1'
#
loop_
_entity.id
_entity.type
_entity.pdbx_description
1 polymer ?
#
loop_
_entity_poly.entity_id
_entity_poly.type
_entity_poly.pdbx_seq_one_letter_code
_entity_poly.pdbx_strand_id
1 'polypeptide(L)' 'MFPVINLGPLSIPAPAFILIIGYMAGSFLLDKKAASFSMDSETIDRVLWVGTISALIGGRLSFIASSPAAFKGDILSVL' A
#
# COMPACT_ATOMS: atom_id res chain seq x y z
N MET A 1 -19.68 6.55 0.88
CA MET A 1 -19.20 6.23 2.24
C MET A 1 -18.83 4.76 2.23
N PHE A 2 -17.54 4.43 2.17
CA PHE A 2 -17.15 3.02 2.11
C PHE A 2 -17.38 2.36 3.48
N PRO A 3 -17.90 1.13 3.52
CA PRO A 3 -18.21 0.46 4.77
C PRO A 3 -16.94 0.19 5.58
N VAL A 4 -17.06 0.24 6.89
CA VAL A 4 -16.02 -0.24 7.81
C VAL A 4 -16.44 -1.65 8.23
N ILE A 5 -15.57 -2.64 8.02
CA ILE A 5 -15.79 -4.00 8.48
C ILE A 5 -15.34 -4.04 9.94
N ASN A 6 -16.29 -4.10 10.86
CA ASN A 6 -16.01 -4.19 12.29
C ASN A 6 -15.82 -5.67 12.68
N LEU A 7 -14.59 -6.05 12.98
CA LEU A 7 -14.23 -7.33 13.60
C LEU A 7 -14.01 -7.09 15.10
N GLY A 8 -15.10 -6.82 15.82
CA GLY A 8 -15.06 -6.49 17.25
C GLY A 8 -14.22 -5.22 17.52
N PRO A 9 -13.07 -5.31 18.21
CA PRO A 9 -12.20 -4.15 18.47
C PRO A 9 -11.41 -3.66 17.25
N LEU A 10 -11.32 -4.47 16.18
CA LEU A 10 -10.57 -4.11 14.97
C LEU A 10 -11.53 -3.62 13.89
N SER A 11 -11.46 -2.34 13.56
CA SER A 11 -12.20 -1.73 12.46
C SER A 11 -11.31 -1.71 11.22
N ILE A 12 -11.66 -2.51 10.20
CA ILE A 12 -10.95 -2.53 8.93
C ILE A 12 -11.72 -1.68 7.91
N PRO A 13 -11.15 -0.57 7.41
CA PRO A 13 -11.76 0.18 6.33
C PRO A 13 -11.86 -0.69 5.07
N ALA A 14 -13.06 -0.88 4.51
CA ALA A 14 -13.22 -1.68 3.29
C ALA A 14 -12.35 -1.22 2.11
N PRO A 15 -12.04 0.09 1.91
CA PRO A 15 -11.15 0.52 0.83
C PRO A 15 -9.74 -0.05 0.98
N ALA A 16 -9.20 -0.01 2.21
CA ALA A 16 -7.88 -0.56 2.50
C ALA A 16 -7.88 -2.07 2.30
N PHE A 17 -8.96 -2.74 2.70
CA PHE A 17 -9.12 -4.18 2.49
C PHE A 17 -9.15 -4.57 1.00
N ILE A 18 -9.88 -3.81 0.18
CA ILE A 18 -9.91 -4.00 -1.28
C ILE A 18 -8.52 -3.82 -1.89
N LEU A 19 -7.76 -2.83 -1.45
CA LEU A 19 -6.38 -2.62 -1.92
C LEU A 19 -5.48 -3.81 -1.58
N ILE A 20 -5.59 -4.37 -0.37
CA ILE A 20 -4.84 -5.57 0.02
C ILE A 20 -5.23 -6.77 -0.86
N ILE A 21 -6.52 -7.00 -1.10
CA ILE A 21 -6.98 -8.06 -2.01
C ILE A 21 -6.45 -7.86 -3.42
N GLY A 22 -6.50 -6.62 -3.93
CA GLY A 22 -5.98 -6.28 -5.26
C GLY A 22 -4.48 -6.53 -5.37
N TYR A 23 -3.72 -6.17 -4.32
CA TYR A 23 -2.29 -6.46 -4.22
C TYR A 23 -2.01 -7.97 -4.25
N MET A 24 -2.72 -8.76 -3.44
CA MET A 24 -2.56 -10.22 -3.42
C MET A 24 -2.91 -10.86 -4.77
N ALA A 25 -4.02 -10.44 -5.38
CA ALA A 25 -4.43 -10.94 -6.69
C ALA A 25 -3.41 -10.56 -7.79
N GLY A 26 -2.90 -9.33 -7.75
CA GLY A 26 -1.86 -8.85 -8.66
C GLY A 26 -0.56 -9.65 -8.53
N SER A 27 -0.10 -9.88 -7.30
CA SER A 27 1.10 -10.69 -7.01
C SER A 27 0.94 -12.11 -7.56
N PHE A 28 -0.18 -12.77 -7.25
CA PHE A 28 -0.44 -14.14 -7.70
C PHE A 28 -0.50 -14.28 -9.23
N LEU A 29 -1.06 -13.27 -9.91
CA LEU A 29 -1.08 -13.25 -11.37
C LEU A 29 0.30 -12.96 -11.97
N LEU A 30 1.11 -12.13 -11.32
CA LEU A 30 2.49 -11.86 -11.74
C LEU A 30 3.34 -13.12 -11.63
N ASP A 31 3.25 -13.87 -10.53
CA ASP A 31 4.00 -15.11 -10.34
C ASP A 31 3.67 -16.14 -11.42
N LYS A 32 2.39 -16.28 -11.75
CA LYS A 32 1.95 -17.15 -12.86
C LYS A 32 2.49 -16.73 -14.22
N LYS A 33 2.76 -15.44 -14.40
CA LYS A 33 3.32 -14.89 -15.65
C LYS A 33 4.83 -14.70 -15.60
N ALA A 34 5.50 -14.93 -14.46
CA ALA A 34 6.94 -14.72 -14.30
C ALA A 34 7.75 -15.52 -15.33
N ALA A 35 7.35 -16.77 -15.58
CA ALA A 35 7.94 -17.62 -16.62
C ALA A 35 7.84 -17.02 -18.03
N SER A 36 6.81 -16.22 -18.32
CA SER A 36 6.63 -15.52 -19.60
C SER A 36 7.47 -14.24 -19.71
N PHE A 37 7.93 -13.67 -18.59
CA PHE A 37 8.71 -12.43 -18.58
C PHE A 37 10.23 -12.67 -18.57
N SER A 38 10.68 -13.94 -18.59
CA SER A 38 12.10 -14.31 -18.45
C SER A 38 12.78 -13.65 -17.24
N MET A 39 11.99 -13.35 -16.21
CA MET A 39 12.44 -12.76 -14.95
C MET A 39 12.33 -13.81 -13.86
N ASP A 40 13.29 -13.77 -12.94
CA ASP A 40 13.25 -14.59 -11.75
C ASP A 40 12.12 -14.12 -10.80
N SER A 41 11.40 -15.07 -10.21
CA SER A 41 10.26 -14.78 -9.33
C SER A 41 10.70 -13.92 -8.15
N GLU A 42 11.91 -14.14 -7.64
CA GLU A 42 12.47 -13.36 -6.53
C GLU A 42 12.64 -11.87 -6.91
N THR A 43 13.01 -11.59 -8.16
CA THR A 43 13.18 -10.21 -8.63
C THR A 43 11.84 -9.49 -8.72
N ILE A 44 10.80 -10.18 -9.18
CA ILE A 44 9.43 -9.67 -9.24
C ILE A 44 8.92 -9.30 -7.84
N ASP A 45 9.10 -10.20 -6.88
CA ASP A 45 8.69 -9.97 -5.49
C ASP A 45 9.41 -8.75 -4.90
N ARG A 46 10.73 -8.64 -5.09
CA ARG A 46 11.50 -7.48 -4.61
C ARG A 46 10.98 -6.16 -5.18
N VAL A 47 10.71 -6.12 -6.48
CA VAL A 47 10.16 -4.91 -7.13
C VAL A 47 8.78 -4.57 -6.59
N LEU A 48 7.93 -5.59 -6.40
CA LEU A 48 6.59 -5.41 -5.86
C LEU A 48 6.63 -4.84 -4.43
N TRP A 49 7.52 -5.37 -3.58
CA TRP A 49 7.74 -4.87 -2.23
C TRP A 49 8.28 -3.44 -2.20
N VAL A 50 9.33 -3.16 -2.98
CA VAL A 50 9.93 -1.81 -3.06
C VAL A 50 8.93 -0.80 -3.58
N GLY A 51 8.16 -1.14 -4.61
CA GLY A 51 7.11 -0.29 -5.17
C GLY A 51 6.02 0.02 -4.14
N THR A 52 5.60 -0.98 -3.36
CA THR A 52 4.57 -0.81 -2.33
C THR A 52 5.03 0.10 -1.20
N ILE A 53 6.24 -0.13 -0.68
CA ILE A 53 6.83 0.72 0.36
C ILE A 53 7.03 2.15 -0.16
N SER A 54 7.52 2.29 -1.39
CA SER A 54 7.73 3.60 -2.02
C SER A 54 6.41 4.34 -2.24
N ALA A 55 5.33 3.66 -2.62
CA ALA A 55 4.02 4.26 -2.78
C ALA A 55 3.44 4.72 -1.43
N LEU A 56 3.62 3.93 -0.36
CA LEU A 56 3.16 4.30 0.98
C LEU A 56 3.90 5.52 1.51
N ILE A 57 5.24 5.49 1.46
CA ILE A 57 6.10 6.60 1.89
C ILE A 57 5.85 7.82 1.01
N GLY A 58 5.84 7.66 -0.31
CA GLY A 58 5.62 8.71 -1.28
C GLY A 58 4.25 9.37 -1.14
N GLY A 59 3.20 8.58 -0.91
CA GLY A 59 1.86 9.08 -0.62
C GLY A 59 1.83 9.91 0.66
N ARG A 60 2.50 9.45 1.72
CA ARG A 60 2.59 10.20 2.99
C ARG A 60 3.37 11.50 2.82
N LEU A 61 4.54 11.45 2.16
CA LEU A 61 5.36 12.63 1.87
C LEU A 61 4.61 13.64 0.98
N SER A 62 3.88 13.15 -0.03
CA SER A 62 3.06 14.01 -0.91
C SER A 62 1.95 14.71 -0.13
N PHE A 63 1.33 14.03 0.84
CA PHE A 63 0.32 14.64 1.71
C PHE A 63 0.91 15.72 2.62
N ILE A 64 2.09 15.47 3.19
CA ILE A 64 2.83 16.44 4.00
C ILE A 64 3.18 17.68 3.18
N ALA A 65 3.68 17.48 1.95
CA ALA A 65 4.02 18.57 1.04
C ALA A 65 2.78 19.38 0.63
N SER A 66 1.62 18.74 0.46
CA SER A 66 0.37 19.40 0.07
C SER A 66 -0.32 20.15 1.21
N SER A 67 -0.13 19.70 2.45
CA SER A 67 -0.79 20.27 3.64
C SER A 67 0.18 20.62 4.78
N PRO A 68 1.18 21.51 4.59
CA PRO A 68 2.22 21.76 5.58
C PRO A 68 1.68 22.37 6.89
N ALA A 69 0.57 23.10 6.81
CA ALA A 69 -0.07 23.72 7.98
C ALA A 69 -0.63 22.70 8.97
N ALA A 70 -1.01 21.50 8.52
CA ALA A 70 -1.54 20.44 9.37
C ALA A 70 -0.48 19.83 10.31
N PHE A 71 0.80 20.03 10.01
CA PHE A 71 1.94 19.48 10.76
C PHE A 71 2.65 20.53 11.63
N LYS A 72 2.14 21.78 11.66
CA LYS A 72 2.66 22.83 12.56
C LYS A 72 2.16 22.60 13.98
N GLY A 73 2.99 22.00 14.82
CA GLY A 73 2.74 21.87 16.27
C GLY A 73 2.96 20.47 16.82
N ASP A 74 3.01 19.44 15.96
CA ASP A 74 3.27 18.08 16.38
C ASP A 74 4.03 17.31 15.29
N ILE A 75 5.34 17.09 15.49
CA ILE A 75 6.18 16.35 14.56
C ILE A 75 5.79 14.87 14.50
N LEU A 76 5.15 14.33 15.55
CA LEU A 76 4.72 12.93 15.58
C LEU A 76 3.52 12.68 14.67
N SER A 77 2.78 13.72 14.28
CA SER A 77 1.67 13.63 13.33
C SER A 77 2.09 13.24 11.91
N VAL A 78 3.40 13.26 11.62
CA VAL A 78 4.03 12.79 10.37
C VAL A 78 3.99 11.26 10.25
N LEU A 79 4.10 10.56 11.38
CA LEU A 79 4.07 9.08 11.44
C LEU A 79 2.67 8.53 11.13
#